data_AF-A0A1M3H358-F1
#
_entry.id   AF-A0A1M3H358-F1
#
_cell.length_a   1.000
_cell.length_b   1.000
_cell.length_c   1.000
_cell.angle_alpha   90.00
_cell.angle_beta   90.00
_cell.angle_gamma   90.00
#
_symmetry.space_group_name_H-M   'P 1'
#
loop_
_entity.id
_entity.type
_entity.pdbx_description
1 polymer ?
#
loop_
_entity_poly.entity_id
_entity_poly.type
_entity_poly.pdbx_seq_one_letter_code
_entity_poly.pdbx_strand_id
1 'polypeptide(L)'
;MKKVLIFSCILMLAATVSHAQARISIDVIIGNRPPAPNEAQLMRGEEAKHPNITRAMHDIEKSMEALHNAPDDFGGHKGQAEADLKAAYVSLRKALYFRLYQDTH
;
A
#
# COMPACT_ATOMS: atom_id res chain seq x y z
N MET A 1 -30.91 42.64 -15.89
CA MET A 1 -30.76 41.84 -14.65
C MET A 1 -31.02 40.33 -14.85
N LYS A 2 -30.64 39.74 -15.99
CA LYS A 2 -30.86 38.29 -16.29
C LYS A 2 -29.56 37.50 -16.48
N LYS A 3 -28.44 38.19 -16.77
CA LYS A 3 -27.12 37.58 -17.03
C LYS A 3 -26.34 37.22 -15.76
N VAL A 4 -26.65 37.87 -14.63
CA VAL A 4 -25.99 37.62 -13.34
C VAL A 4 -26.45 36.32 -12.70
N LEU A 5 -27.71 35.91 -12.95
CA LEU A 5 -28.28 34.68 -12.39
C LEU A 5 -27.73 33.40 -13.03
N ILE A 6 -27.29 33.47 -14.30
CA ILE A 6 -26.76 32.30 -15.03
C ILE A 6 -25.34 31.94 -14.57
N PHE A 7 -24.53 32.94 -14.22
CA PHE A 7 -23.16 32.71 -13.73
C PHE A 7 -23.10 32.04 -12.36
N SER A 8 -24.12 32.22 -11.51
CA SER A 8 -24.15 31.63 -10.18
C SER A 8 -24.42 30.12 -10.19
N CYS A 9 -25.07 29.58 -11.23
CA CYS A 9 -25.35 28.14 -11.31
C CYS A 9 -24.12 27.30 -11.70
N ILE A 10 -23.18 27.87 -12.44
CA ILE A 10 -21.97 27.17 -12.89
C ILE A 10 -20.94 27.05 -11.75
N LEU A 11 -20.90 28.03 -10.84
CA LEU A 11 -19.98 28.01 -9.70
C LEU A 11 -20.38 26.98 -8.62
N MET A 12 -21.68 26.67 -8.49
CA MET A 12 -22.19 25.69 -7.52
C MET A 12 -21.97 24.23 -7.94
N LEU A 13 -21.71 23.95 -9.23
CA LEU A 13 -21.51 22.59 -9.71
C LEU A 13 -20.12 22.01 -9.39
N ALA A 14 -19.15 22.87 -9.03
CA ALA A 14 -17.77 22.45 -8.74
C ALA A 14 -17.56 21.94 -7.30
N ALA A 15 -18.54 22.11 -6.40
CA ALA A 15 -18.36 21.85 -4.97
C ALA A 15 -18.71 20.42 -4.51
N THR A 16 -19.09 19.51 -5.40
CA THR A 16 -19.50 18.14 -5.03
C THR A 16 -18.68 17.06 -5.74
N VAL A 17 -17.38 17.28 -5.92
CA VAL A 17 -16.46 16.16 -6.10
C VAL A 17 -16.29 15.51 -4.74
N SER A 18 -17.25 14.67 -4.34
CA SER A 18 -17.07 13.70 -3.27
C SER A 18 -15.79 12.94 -3.61
N HIS A 19 -14.72 13.21 -2.86
CA HIS A 19 -13.48 12.48 -2.99
C HIS A 19 -13.81 11.05 -2.59
N ALA A 20 -14.03 10.18 -3.59
CA ALA A 20 -14.00 8.75 -3.37
C ALA A 20 -12.57 8.43 -2.93
N GLN A 21 -12.34 8.45 -1.62
CA GLN A 21 -11.05 8.14 -1.04
C GLN A 21 -10.64 6.76 -1.54
N ALA A 22 -9.53 6.72 -2.25
CA ALA A 22 -9.06 5.53 -2.92
C ALA A 22 -8.48 4.60 -1.85
N ARG A 23 -9.19 3.51 -1.55
CA ARG A 23 -8.90 2.62 -0.42
C ARG A 23 -8.23 1.33 -0.86
N ILE A 24 -7.39 0.77 0.01
CA ILE A 24 -6.81 -0.58 -0.14
C ILE A 24 -7.26 -1.46 1.04
N SER A 25 -7.67 -2.70 0.77
CA SER A 25 -8.03 -3.65 1.82
C SER A 25 -6.82 -4.07 2.66
N ILE A 26 -7.03 -4.30 3.96
CA ILE A 26 -6.00 -4.84 4.85
C ILE A 26 -5.46 -6.19 4.36
N ASP A 27 -6.30 -7.03 3.74
CA ASP A 27 -5.88 -8.33 3.19
C ASP A 27 -4.86 -8.19 2.06
N VAL A 28 -4.97 -7.11 1.28
CA VAL A 28 -3.95 -6.78 0.28
C VAL A 28 -2.67 -6.39 0.99
N ILE A 29 -2.75 -5.45 1.95
CA ILE A 29 -1.60 -4.89 2.67
C ILE A 29 -0.80 -5.97 3.41
N ILE A 30 -1.45 -6.99 3.97
CA ILE A 30 -0.75 -8.08 4.66
C ILE A 30 -0.38 -9.24 3.73
N GLY A 31 -0.83 -9.22 2.47
CA GLY A 31 -0.46 -10.20 1.44
C GLY A 31 -1.31 -11.47 1.42
N ASN A 32 -2.52 -11.45 1.98
CA ASN A 32 -3.46 -12.57 1.92
C ASN A 32 -4.11 -12.72 0.53
N ARG A 33 -4.14 -11.65 -0.27
CA ARG A 33 -4.62 -11.68 -1.66
C ARG A 33 -3.86 -10.70 -2.56
N PRO A 34 -3.82 -10.93 -3.88
CA PRO A 34 -3.30 -9.94 -4.81
C PRO A 34 -4.14 -8.66 -4.82
N PRO A 35 -3.53 -7.50 -5.11
CA PRO A 35 -4.26 -6.24 -5.30
C PRO A 35 -5.10 -6.27 -6.58
N ALA A 36 -6.28 -5.66 -6.56
CA ALA A 36 -7.01 -5.32 -7.76
C ALA A 36 -6.27 -4.23 -8.56
N PRO A 37 -6.58 -4.03 -9.87
CA PRO A 37 -5.84 -3.07 -10.71
C PRO A 37 -5.79 -1.64 -10.16
N ASN A 38 -6.89 -1.18 -9.55
CA ASN A 38 -6.95 0.13 -8.89
C ASN A 38 -6.10 0.19 -7.62
N GLU A 39 -6.18 -0.83 -6.75
CA GLU A 39 -5.34 -0.94 -5.56
C GLU A 39 -3.86 -0.94 -5.94
N ALA A 40 -3.48 -1.69 -6.97
CA ALA A 40 -2.10 -1.76 -7.46
C ALA A 40 -1.60 -0.39 -7.97
N GLN A 41 -2.46 0.39 -8.62
CA GLN A 41 -2.10 1.75 -9.04
C GLN A 41 -1.85 2.68 -7.84
N LEU A 42 -2.67 2.58 -6.80
CA LEU A 42 -2.49 3.35 -5.57
C LEU A 42 -1.22 2.94 -4.84
N MET A 43 -0.96 1.63 -4.73
CA MET A 43 0.27 1.09 -4.14
C MET A 43 1.50 1.62 -4.85
N ARG A 44 1.56 1.55 -6.19
CA ARG A 44 2.67 2.11 -6.98
C ARG A 44 2.87 3.61 -6.73
N GLY A 45 1.78 4.36 -6.59
CA GLY A 45 1.83 5.79 -6.28
C GLY A 45 2.45 6.07 -4.91
N GLU A 46 2.17 5.25 -3.91
CA GLU A 46 2.74 5.38 -2.56
C GLU A 46 4.18 4.88 -2.50
N GLU A 47 4.49 3.75 -3.13
CA GLU A 47 5.84 3.21 -3.28
C GLU A 47 6.81 4.20 -3.94
N ALA A 48 6.33 4.93 -4.97
CA ALA A 48 7.12 5.96 -5.66
C ALA A 48 7.48 7.14 -4.75
N LYS A 49 6.65 7.47 -3.76
CA LYS A 49 6.93 8.52 -2.77
C LYS A 49 7.90 8.06 -1.68
N HIS A 50 8.01 6.75 -1.48
CA HIS A 50 8.78 6.14 -0.38
C HIS A 50 9.82 5.12 -0.88
N PRO A 51 10.76 5.50 -1.76
CA PRO A 51 11.63 4.57 -2.46
C PRO A 51 12.54 3.73 -1.54
N ASN A 52 12.94 4.27 -0.37
CA ASN A 52 13.76 3.53 0.59
C ASN A 52 12.98 2.43 1.31
N ILE A 53 11.70 2.67 1.63
CA ILE A 53 10.83 1.66 2.23
C ILE A 53 10.52 0.57 1.20
N THR A 54 10.21 0.98 -0.03
CA THR A 54 9.99 0.06 -1.16
C THR A 54 11.20 -0.84 -1.40
N ARG A 55 12.42 -0.27 -1.40
CA ARG A 55 13.66 -1.05 -1.52
C ARG A 55 13.83 -2.05 -0.38
N ALA A 56 13.62 -1.61 0.87
CA ALA A 56 13.74 -2.49 2.03
C ALA A 56 12.76 -3.67 1.97
N MET A 57 11.51 -3.45 1.55
CA MET A 57 10.53 -4.53 1.37
C MET A 57 10.99 -5.56 0.32
N HIS A 58 11.53 -5.10 -0.81
CA HIS A 58 12.05 -5.97 -1.87
C HIS A 58 13.31 -6.73 -1.44
N ASP A 59 14.18 -6.11 -0.67
CA ASP A 59 15.37 -6.78 -0.11
C ASP A 59 14.97 -7.85 0.93
N ILE A 60 13.91 -7.60 1.70
CA ILE A 60 13.31 -8.61 2.59
C ILE A 60 12.73 -9.78 1.79
N GLU A 61 11.98 -9.53 0.72
CA GLU A 61 11.45 -10.59 -0.16
C GLU A 61 12.56 -11.48 -0.73
N LYS A 62 13.63 -10.87 -1.25
CA LYS A 62 14.82 -11.60 -1.72
C LYS A 62 15.49 -12.41 -0.62
N SER A 63 15.53 -11.87 0.59
CA SER A 63 16.12 -12.58 1.73
C SER A 63 15.27 -13.78 2.14
N MET A 64 13.93 -13.66 2.11
CA MET A 64 13.03 -14.79 2.34
C MET A 64 13.18 -15.86 1.25
N GLU A 65 13.30 -15.48 -0.03
CA GLU A 65 13.55 -16.42 -1.13
C GLU A 65 14.89 -17.14 -0.96
N ALA A 66 15.94 -16.41 -0.60
CA ALA A 66 17.26 -16.98 -0.36
C ALA A 66 17.25 -17.98 0.82
N LEU A 67 16.56 -17.65 1.92
CA LEU A 67 16.40 -18.56 3.06
C LEU A 67 15.58 -19.78 2.68
N HIS A 68 14.48 -19.61 1.95
CA HIS A 68 13.62 -20.71 1.53
C HIS A 68 14.42 -21.76 0.74
N ASN A 69 15.27 -21.29 -0.18
CA ASN A 69 16.14 -22.12 -1.02
C ASN A 69 17.39 -22.65 -0.30
N ALA A 70 17.70 -22.17 0.91
CA ALA A 70 18.83 -22.65 1.70
C ALA A 70 18.55 -24.03 2.32
N PRO A 71 19.58 -24.80 2.70
CA PRO A 71 19.42 -26.04 3.46
C PRO A 71 18.58 -25.84 4.72
N ASP A 72 17.83 -26.86 5.14
CA ASP A 72 16.94 -26.76 6.30
C ASP A 72 17.67 -26.43 7.60
N ASP A 73 18.93 -26.83 7.70
CA ASP A 73 19.81 -26.59 8.84
C ASP A 73 20.60 -25.28 8.75
N PHE A 74 20.27 -24.35 7.84
CA PHE A 74 21.03 -23.11 7.59
C PHE A 74 21.35 -22.34 8.88
N GLY A 75 22.53 -22.65 9.45
CA GLY A 75 22.95 -22.23 10.79
C GLY A 75 22.01 -22.60 11.94
N GLY A 76 20.99 -23.45 11.75
CA GLY A 76 19.92 -23.72 12.72
C GLY A 76 18.95 -22.56 12.95
N HIS A 77 19.04 -21.48 12.16
CA HIS A 77 18.28 -20.25 12.37
C HIS A 77 17.31 -19.91 11.23
N LYS A 78 17.25 -20.73 10.18
CA LYS A 78 16.40 -20.53 8.98
C LYS A 78 14.97 -20.14 9.33
N GLY A 79 14.26 -21.00 10.07
CA GLY A 79 12.84 -20.80 10.36
C GLY A 79 12.55 -19.53 11.15
N GLN A 80 13.42 -19.18 12.11
CA GLN A 80 13.30 -17.93 12.88
C GLN A 80 13.55 -16.72 11.98
N ALA A 81 14.58 -16.75 11.15
CA ALA A 81 14.89 -15.67 10.22
C ALA A 81 13.77 -15.43 9.20
N GLU A 82 13.17 -16.50 8.65
CA GLU A 82 12.00 -16.40 7.77
C GLU A 82 10.80 -15.77 8.46
N ALA A 83 10.51 -16.17 9.71
CA ALA A 83 9.41 -15.62 10.50
C ALA A 83 9.62 -14.12 10.79
N ASP A 84 10.83 -13.73 11.19
CA ASP A 84 11.16 -12.34 11.51
C ASP A 84 11.10 -11.45 10.27
N LEU A 85 11.62 -11.92 9.13
CA LEU A 85 11.52 -11.21 7.86
C LEU A 85 10.07 -11.04 7.40
N LYS A 86 9.25 -12.08 7.53
CA LYS A 86 7.81 -11.99 7.21
C LYS A 86 7.10 -10.97 8.10
N ALA A 87 7.38 -10.96 9.41
CA ALA A 87 6.81 -9.99 10.34
C ALA A 87 7.26 -8.55 10.03
N ALA A 88 8.54 -8.35 9.70
CA ALA A 88 9.09 -7.07 9.29
C ALA A 88 8.46 -6.57 7.98
N TYR A 89 8.32 -7.44 6.98
CA TYR A 89 7.67 -7.12 5.71
C TYR A 89 6.23 -6.65 5.90
N VAL A 90 5.43 -7.39 6.68
CA VAL A 90 4.04 -7.01 6.99
C VAL A 90 3.98 -5.67 7.74
N SER A 91 4.91 -5.44 8.67
CA SER A 91 4.97 -4.18 9.43
C SER A 91 5.30 -2.98 8.53
N LEU A 92 6.25 -3.13 7.61
CA LEU A 92 6.57 -2.09 6.63
C LEU A 92 5.40 -1.80 5.70
N ARG A 93 4.70 -2.82 5.22
CA ARG A 93 3.51 -2.64 4.36
C ARG A 93 2.39 -1.91 5.09
N LYS A 94 2.11 -2.27 6.34
CA LYS A 94 1.13 -1.55 7.17
C LYS A 94 1.50 -0.09 7.36
N ALA A 95 2.77 0.21 7.59
CA ALA A 95 3.24 1.58 7.75
C ALA A 95 3.14 2.37 6.44
N LEU A 96 3.59 1.79 5.33
CA LEU A 96 3.59 2.44 4.01
C LEU A 96 2.17 2.73 3.52
N TYR A 97 1.27 1.75 3.63
CA TYR A 97 -0.09 1.85 3.11
C TYR A 97 -1.11 2.36 4.14
N PHE A 98 -0.64 2.82 5.30
CA PHE A 98 -1.48 3.30 6.40
C PHE A 98 -2.52 4.32 5.93
N ARG A 99 -2.12 5.33 5.15
CA ARG A 99 -3.01 6.39 4.66
C ARG A 99 -4.05 5.88 3.66
N LEU A 100 -3.67 4.91 2.83
CA LEU A 100 -4.56 4.28 1.86
C LEU A 100 -5.56 3.32 2.52
N TYR A 101 -5.29 2.92 3.76
CA TYR A 101 -6.19 2.13 4.60
C TYR A 101 -7.07 3.00 5.53
N GLN A 102 -6.48 4.04 6.15
CA GLN A 102 -7.05 4.79 7.27
C GLN A 102 -7.99 5.95 6.93
N ASP A 103 -8.42 6.12 5.68
CA ASP A 103 -9.54 7.02 5.35
C ASP A 103 -10.91 6.45 5.82
N THR A 104 -10.96 6.06 7.09
CA THR A 104 -12.07 5.40 7.80
C THR A 104 -12.33 5.96 9.21
N HIS A 105 -11.61 6.98 9.68
CA HIS A 105 -11.90 7.65 10.97
C HIS A 105 -11.73 9.16 10.88
#